data_AF-A0A7C4L8J5-F1
#
_entry.id   AF-A0A7C4L8J5-F1
#
_cell.length_a   1.000
_cell.length_b   1.000
_cell.length_c   1.000
_cell.angle_alpha   90.00
_cell.angle_beta   90.00
_cell.angle_gamma   90.00
#
_symmetry.space_group_name_H-M   'P 1'
#
loop_
_entity.id
_entity.type
_entity.pdbx_description
1 polymer ?
#
loop_
_entity_poly.entity_id
_entity_poly.type
_entity_poly.pdbx_seq_one_letter_code
_entity_poly.pdbx_strand_id
1 'polypeptide(L)'
;MEKIKISYIFKLVFLGIIISIITAFTVMKLLLSISVIYMPDLKGLQLEQAKKITSKLGLELKIENEVDSNLFEKGTIISQDTPPKSKIKKGRIIYVVVSRGFQITKMPDITGMPVQKAIIELKNANLDIGLESSVSSFIFKENTIIAQSPLPGEDIPTGSKVNILKSTGQKKFNFLMPDFTNKNIKDVFATLKKYNLHINNLISADDENLESGTIIKQEPQSGYLINEDTQINFTVCKKPDDEKLKKRFIKISYKYENENSALIKIIVLSLSGSEILYNEITQPNQQINLNATVRGDAIVQIYEGTKLLKQIEYNL
;
A
#
# COMPACT_ATOMS: atom_id res chain seq x y z
N MET A 1 -36.70 94.40 -59.56
CA MET A 1 -37.17 93.31 -58.68
C MET A 1 -36.41 91.98 -58.85
N GLU A 2 -35.62 91.77 -59.92
CA GLU A 2 -34.95 90.47 -60.17
C GLU A 2 -33.71 90.16 -59.31
N LYS A 3 -32.88 91.15 -58.95
CA LYS A 3 -31.66 90.92 -58.13
C LYS A 3 -31.95 90.38 -56.71
N ILE A 4 -33.12 90.70 -56.16
CA ILE A 4 -33.54 90.25 -54.82
C ILE A 4 -33.87 88.74 -54.84
N LYS A 5 -34.45 88.22 -55.93
CA LYS A 5 -34.77 86.79 -56.08
C LYS A 5 -33.51 85.92 -56.21
N ILE A 6 -32.49 86.39 -56.94
CA ILE A 6 -31.21 85.67 -57.10
C ILE A 6 -30.44 85.57 -55.78
N SER A 7 -30.36 86.66 -55.00
CA SER A 7 -29.73 86.63 -53.67
C SER A 7 -30.44 85.66 -52.71
N TYR A 8 -31.76 85.55 -52.80
CA TYR A 8 -32.56 84.62 -52.00
C TYR A 8 -32.32 83.15 -52.37
N ILE A 9 -32.19 82.86 -53.67
CA ILE A 9 -31.86 81.51 -54.18
C ILE A 9 -30.46 81.09 -53.70
N PHE A 10 -29.46 81.98 -53.77
CA PHE A 10 -28.11 81.68 -53.25
C PHE A 10 -28.12 81.40 -51.74
N LYS A 11 -28.91 82.13 -50.95
CA LYS A 11 -29.07 81.87 -49.50
C LYS A 11 -29.73 80.52 -49.23
N LEU A 12 -30.72 80.11 -50.03
CA LEU A 12 -31.37 78.80 -49.90
C LEU A 12 -30.43 77.64 -50.29
N VAL A 13 -29.64 77.81 -51.36
CA VAL A 13 -28.63 76.82 -51.76
C VAL A 13 -27.54 76.69 -50.69
N PHE A 14 -27.06 77.82 -50.15
CA PHE A 14 -26.08 77.82 -49.07
C PHE A 14 -26.63 77.16 -47.79
N LEU A 15 -27.90 77.42 -47.44
CA LEU A 15 -28.59 76.77 -46.33
C LEU A 15 -28.74 75.26 -46.56
N GLY A 16 -29.08 74.83 -47.77
CA GLY A 16 -29.17 73.40 -48.14
C GLY A 16 -27.83 72.67 -48.03
N ILE A 17 -26.73 73.31 -48.43
CA ILE A 17 -25.37 72.77 -48.29
C ILE A 17 -24.99 72.64 -46.81
N ILE A 18 -25.33 73.66 -45.99
CA ILE A 18 -25.09 73.60 -44.54
C ILE A 18 -25.87 72.43 -43.90
N ILE A 19 -27.14 72.23 -44.28
CA ILE A 19 -27.96 71.12 -43.77
C ILE A 19 -27.39 69.77 -44.21
N SER A 20 -26.90 69.63 -45.45
CA SER A 20 -26.30 68.37 -45.91
C SER A 20 -24.99 68.05 -45.17
N ILE A 21 -24.17 69.05 -44.89
CA ILE A 21 -22.93 68.88 -44.11
C ILE A 21 -23.25 68.53 -42.65
N ILE A 22 -24.23 69.18 -42.03
CA ILE A 22 -24.65 68.87 -40.66
C ILE A 22 -25.21 67.46 -40.57
N THR A 23 -26.09 67.07 -41.51
CA THR A 23 -26.66 65.71 -41.54
C THR A 23 -25.59 64.66 -41.78
N ALA A 24 -24.70 64.85 -42.76
CA ALA A 24 -23.56 63.99 -43.00
C ALA A 24 -22.64 63.89 -41.78
N PHE A 25 -22.37 65.00 -41.09
CA PHE A 25 -21.57 65.02 -39.87
C PHE A 25 -22.26 64.30 -38.71
N THR A 26 -23.57 64.47 -38.52
CA THR A 26 -24.33 63.72 -37.51
C THR A 26 -24.42 62.23 -37.82
N VAL A 27 -24.64 61.84 -39.08
CA VAL A 27 -24.66 60.44 -39.52
C VAL A 27 -23.26 59.84 -39.37
N MET A 28 -22.20 60.56 -39.74
CA MET A 28 -20.81 60.15 -39.55
C MET A 28 -20.47 60.00 -38.06
N LYS A 29 -20.88 60.94 -37.21
CA LYS A 29 -20.68 60.88 -35.75
C LYS A 29 -21.48 59.73 -35.12
N LEU A 30 -22.66 59.42 -35.65
CA LEU A 30 -23.49 58.29 -35.22
C LEU A 30 -22.86 56.95 -35.64
N LEU A 31 -22.35 56.86 -36.88
CA LEU A 31 -21.65 55.68 -37.39
C LEU A 31 -20.31 55.43 -36.69
N LEU A 32 -19.62 56.49 -36.26
CA LEU A 32 -18.36 56.41 -35.51
C LEU A 32 -18.55 56.33 -33.99
N SER A 33 -19.78 56.24 -33.48
CA SER A 33 -20.03 56.09 -32.04
C SER A 33 -19.69 54.67 -31.58
N ILE A 34 -18.42 54.48 -31.21
CA ILE A 34 -17.91 53.20 -30.71
C ILE A 34 -18.60 52.93 -29.37
N SER A 35 -19.55 52.00 -29.34
CA SER A 35 -20.12 51.51 -28.08
C SER A 35 -19.04 50.76 -27.31
N VAL A 36 -18.59 51.38 -26.22
CA VAL A 36 -17.54 50.83 -25.36
C VAL A 36 -18.18 50.22 -24.11
N ILE A 37 -17.75 49.01 -23.76
CA ILE A 37 -18.21 48.29 -22.57
C ILE A 37 -17.02 47.85 -21.72
N TYR A 38 -17.30 47.40 -20.50
CA TYR A 38 -16.30 46.83 -19.60
C TYR A 38 -16.32 45.31 -19.68
N MET A 39 -15.13 44.71 -19.74
CA MET A 39 -14.94 43.27 -19.82
C MET A 39 -15.43 42.59 -18.53
N PRO A 40 -16.38 41.64 -18.58
CA PRO A 40 -16.75 40.85 -17.41
C PRO A 40 -15.59 39.92 -17.00
N ASP A 41 -15.64 39.46 -15.76
CA ASP A 41 -14.82 38.33 -15.32
C ASP A 41 -15.54 37.03 -15.68
N LEU A 42 -14.92 36.25 -16.57
CA LEU A 42 -15.43 34.98 -17.06
C LEU A 42 -14.74 33.79 -16.39
N LYS A 43 -13.67 34.03 -15.62
CA LYS A 43 -12.92 32.97 -14.95
C LYS A 43 -13.79 32.26 -13.93
N GLY A 44 -13.75 30.93 -13.92
CA GLY A 44 -14.55 30.10 -13.04
C GLY A 44 -16.02 29.95 -13.45
N LEU A 45 -16.49 30.63 -14.50
CA LEU A 45 -17.82 30.42 -15.03
C LEU A 45 -17.86 29.21 -15.96
N GLN A 46 -19.02 28.54 -16.02
CA GLN A 46 -19.28 27.58 -17.08
C GLN A 46 -19.36 28.27 -18.44
N LEU A 47 -18.84 27.60 -19.48
CA LEU A 47 -18.83 28.10 -20.85
C LEU A 47 -20.22 28.58 -21.32
N GLU A 48 -21.28 27.85 -21.00
CA GLU A 48 -22.66 28.21 -21.36
C GLU A 48 -23.16 29.47 -20.64
N GLN A 49 -22.75 29.67 -19.39
CA GLN A 49 -23.08 30.90 -18.65
C GLN A 49 -22.30 32.09 -19.20
N ALA A 50 -21.01 31.90 -19.49
CA ALA A 50 -20.16 32.92 -20.09
C ALA A 50 -20.69 33.37 -21.45
N LYS A 51 -21.08 32.43 -22.33
CA LYS A 51 -21.74 32.74 -23.62
C LYS A 51 -22.96 33.62 -23.43
N LYS A 52 -23.84 33.31 -22.47
CA LYS A 52 -25.04 34.14 -22.20
C LYS A 52 -24.68 35.55 -21.76
N ILE A 53 -23.65 35.71 -20.92
CA ILE A 53 -23.17 37.02 -20.45
C ILE A 53 -22.57 37.82 -21.61
N THR A 54 -21.68 37.20 -22.40
CA THR A 54 -21.01 37.86 -23.52
C THR A 54 -21.99 38.24 -24.62
N SER A 55 -22.95 37.37 -24.97
CA SER A 55 -23.98 37.67 -25.97
C SER A 55 -24.86 38.86 -25.56
N LYS A 56 -25.25 38.97 -24.28
CA LYS A 56 -25.99 40.14 -23.77
C LYS A 56 -25.20 41.46 -23.90
N LEU A 57 -23.89 41.38 -23.81
CA LEU A 57 -22.98 42.51 -23.97
C LEU A 57 -22.61 42.79 -25.44
N GLY A 58 -23.07 41.95 -26.39
CA GLY A 58 -22.70 42.04 -27.79
C GLY A 58 -21.24 41.69 -28.05
N LEU A 59 -20.67 40.78 -27.26
CA LEU A 59 -19.34 40.20 -27.45
C LEU A 59 -19.49 38.79 -28.04
N GLU A 60 -18.52 38.42 -28.88
CA GLU A 60 -18.39 37.05 -29.38
C GLU A 60 -17.36 36.31 -28.52
N LEU A 61 -17.64 35.07 -28.15
CA LEU A 61 -16.75 34.25 -27.31
C LEU A 61 -16.27 33.04 -28.11
N LYS A 62 -14.96 32.85 -28.19
CA LYS A 62 -14.31 31.70 -28.84
C LYS A 62 -13.40 30.96 -27.88
N ILE A 63 -13.33 29.64 -28.03
CA ILE A 63 -12.39 28.80 -27.30
C ILE A 63 -11.07 28.84 -28.06
N GLU A 64 -10.01 29.27 -27.38
CA GLU A 64 -8.65 29.24 -27.93
C GLU A 64 -8.00 27.87 -27.71
N ASN A 65 -8.17 27.31 -26.51
CA ASN A 65 -7.60 26.02 -26.16
C ASN A 65 -8.44 25.33 -25.07
N GLU A 66 -8.29 24.01 -24.98
CA GLU A 66 -8.82 23.20 -23.88
C GLU A 66 -7.66 22.46 -23.19
N VAL A 67 -7.51 22.68 -21.89
CA VAL A 67 -6.41 22.08 -21.10
C VAL A 67 -6.96 21.31 -19.91
N ASP A 68 -6.23 20.28 -19.47
CA ASP A 68 -6.59 19.54 -18.25
C ASP A 68 -6.42 20.44 -17.03
N SER A 69 -7.31 20.31 -16.05
CA SER A 69 -7.24 21.09 -14.83
C SER A 69 -7.65 20.28 -13.61
N ASN A 70 -6.81 20.37 -12.58
CA ASN A 70 -7.06 19.76 -11.28
C ASN A 70 -7.83 20.71 -10.34
N LEU A 71 -8.25 21.88 -10.84
CA LEU A 71 -8.92 22.93 -10.06
C LEU A 71 -10.32 23.26 -10.59
N PHE A 72 -10.53 23.11 -11.89
CA PHE A 72 -11.74 23.52 -12.57
C PHE A 72 -12.42 22.32 -13.22
N GLU A 73 -13.72 22.16 -12.98
CA GLU A 73 -14.53 21.12 -13.62
C GLU A 73 -14.53 21.28 -15.15
N LYS A 74 -14.82 20.17 -15.85
CA LYS A 74 -14.93 20.17 -17.31
C LYS A 74 -15.94 21.24 -17.79
N GLY A 75 -15.53 22.04 -18.77
CA GLY A 75 -16.35 23.12 -19.33
C GLY A 75 -16.28 24.45 -18.58
N THR A 76 -15.45 24.56 -17.54
CA THR A 76 -15.23 25.80 -16.80
C THR A 76 -14.10 26.63 -17.42
N ILE A 77 -14.26 27.95 -17.51
CA ILE A 77 -13.24 28.85 -18.06
C ILE A 77 -12.09 29.02 -17.04
N ILE A 78 -10.88 28.71 -17.48
CA ILE A 78 -9.63 28.83 -16.70
C ILE A 78 -9.05 30.24 -16.83
N SER A 79 -9.06 30.79 -18.04
CA SER A 79 -8.52 32.11 -18.34
C SER A 79 -9.24 32.75 -19.54
N GLN A 80 -9.12 34.08 -19.62
CA GLN A 80 -9.58 34.91 -20.72
C GLN A 80 -8.42 35.77 -21.23
N ASP A 81 -8.36 36.01 -22.53
CA ASP A 81 -7.30 36.80 -23.18
C ASP A 81 -7.32 38.28 -22.76
N THR A 82 -8.52 38.81 -22.55
CA THR A 82 -8.76 40.21 -22.22
C THR A 82 -9.08 40.34 -20.73
N PRO A 83 -8.29 41.05 -19.91
CA PRO A 83 -8.49 41.11 -18.47
C PRO A 83 -9.86 41.70 -18.07
N PRO A 84 -10.43 41.27 -16.93
CA PRO A 84 -11.69 41.83 -16.43
C PRO A 84 -11.55 43.34 -16.17
N LYS A 85 -12.67 44.06 -16.28
CA LYS A 85 -12.77 45.53 -16.16
C LYS A 85 -12.01 46.32 -17.25
N SER A 86 -11.41 45.64 -18.23
CA SER A 86 -10.83 46.30 -19.40
C SER A 86 -11.89 46.98 -20.25
N LYS A 87 -11.56 48.13 -20.82
CA LYS A 87 -12.45 48.91 -21.68
C LYS A 87 -12.35 48.40 -23.12
N ILE A 88 -13.42 47.81 -23.65
CA ILE A 88 -13.42 47.12 -24.97
C ILE A 88 -14.56 47.57 -25.87
N LYS A 89 -14.34 47.44 -27.18
CA LYS A 89 -15.36 47.73 -28.21
C LYS A 89 -16.39 46.60 -28.25
N LYS A 90 -17.67 46.96 -28.40
CA LYS A 90 -18.74 46.00 -28.71
C LYS A 90 -18.40 45.27 -30.02
N GLY A 91 -18.73 43.98 -30.11
CA GLY A 91 -18.42 43.10 -31.25
C GLY A 91 -17.02 42.51 -31.24
N ARG A 92 -16.20 42.78 -30.21
CA ARG A 92 -14.88 42.14 -30.06
C ARG A 92 -15.05 40.64 -29.78
N ILE A 93 -14.19 39.83 -30.40
CA ILE A 93 -14.01 38.42 -30.08
C ILE A 93 -13.14 38.31 -28.83
N ILE A 94 -13.62 37.56 -27.84
CA ILE A 94 -12.91 37.20 -26.63
C ILE A 94 -12.49 35.73 -26.73
N TYR A 95 -11.21 35.47 -26.49
CA TYR A 95 -10.66 34.13 -26.44
C TYR A 95 -10.58 33.63 -25.00
N VAL A 96 -11.00 32.39 -24.78
CA VAL A 96 -10.95 31.74 -23.46
C VAL A 96 -10.29 30.37 -23.53
N VAL A 97 -9.63 29.99 -22.44
CA VAL A 97 -9.14 28.62 -22.23
C VAL A 97 -10.12 27.90 -21.32
N VAL A 98 -10.56 26.71 -21.73
CA VAL A 98 -11.57 25.93 -21.02
C VAL A 98 -10.94 24.68 -20.40
N SER A 99 -11.42 24.29 -19.22
CA SER A 99 -11.00 23.06 -18.56
C SER A 99 -11.58 21.82 -19.23
N ARG A 100 -10.73 20.82 -19.49
CA ARG A 100 -11.14 19.45 -19.85
C ARG A 100 -11.57 18.61 -18.65
N GLY A 101 -11.40 19.13 -17.43
CA GLY A 101 -11.61 18.43 -16.16
C GLY A 101 -10.35 17.76 -15.64
N PHE A 102 -10.51 16.99 -14.56
CA PHE A 102 -9.44 16.18 -13.98
C PHE A 102 -9.09 15.02 -14.92
N GLN A 103 -7.80 14.71 -15.06
CA GLN A 103 -7.41 13.45 -15.69
C GLN A 103 -7.84 12.32 -14.76
N ILE A 104 -8.69 11.43 -15.28
CA ILE A 104 -9.14 10.23 -14.57
C ILE A 104 -8.29 9.04 -15.01
N THR A 105 -7.97 8.18 -14.05
CA THR A 105 -7.35 6.88 -14.28
C THR A 105 -8.23 5.81 -13.66
N LYS A 106 -8.10 4.57 -14.14
CA LYS A 106 -8.78 3.43 -13.54
C LYS A 106 -7.96 2.93 -12.36
N MET A 107 -8.63 2.71 -11.24
CA MET A 107 -8.00 2.10 -10.07
C MET A 107 -7.55 0.66 -10.41
N PRO A 108 -6.23 0.34 -10.34
CA PRO A 108 -5.77 -1.02 -10.56
C PRO A 108 -6.22 -1.95 -9.42
N ASP A 109 -6.31 -3.25 -9.70
CA ASP A 109 -6.46 -4.25 -8.64
C ASP A 109 -5.08 -4.63 -8.11
N ILE A 110 -4.80 -4.22 -6.87
CA ILE A 110 -3.57 -4.54 -6.15
C ILE A 110 -3.81 -5.57 -5.04
N THR A 111 -5.02 -6.13 -4.95
CA THR A 111 -5.39 -7.13 -3.95
C THR A 111 -4.56 -8.41 -4.14
N GLY A 112 -4.04 -8.97 -3.05
CA GLY A 112 -3.19 -10.16 -3.08
C GLY A 112 -1.77 -9.93 -3.59
N MET A 113 -1.41 -8.71 -4.01
CA MET A 113 -0.05 -8.38 -4.40
C MET A 113 0.84 -8.12 -3.18
N PRO A 114 2.16 -8.42 -3.26
CA PRO A 114 3.14 -7.90 -2.30
C PRO A 114 3.14 -6.37 -2.33
N VAL A 115 3.28 -5.72 -1.16
CA VAL A 115 3.19 -4.25 -1.03
C VAL A 115 4.14 -3.52 -1.99
N GLN A 116 5.38 -4.02 -2.16
CA GLN A 116 6.36 -3.41 -3.08
C GLN A 116 5.89 -3.42 -4.55
N LYS A 117 5.25 -4.52 -4.98
CA LYS A 117 4.69 -4.63 -6.33
C LYS A 117 3.48 -3.71 -6.51
N ALA A 118 2.62 -3.65 -5.48
CA ALA A 118 1.46 -2.75 -5.48
C ALA A 118 1.88 -1.27 -5.59
N ILE A 119 2.94 -0.85 -4.89
CA ILE A 119 3.48 0.51 -5.00
C ILE A 119 3.84 0.86 -6.44
N ILE A 120 4.53 -0.04 -7.13
CA ILE A 120 4.95 0.16 -8.53
C ILE A 120 3.71 0.26 -9.43
N GLU A 121 2.73 -0.62 -9.24
CA GLU A 121 1.48 -0.61 -10.01
C GLU A 121 0.71 0.71 -9.84
N LEU A 122 0.60 1.21 -8.60
CA LEU A 122 -0.03 2.50 -8.31
C LEU A 122 0.72 3.66 -8.96
N LYS A 123 2.06 3.65 -8.90
CA LYS A 123 2.88 4.69 -9.54
C LYS A 123 2.72 4.70 -11.06
N ASN A 124 2.63 3.53 -11.70
CA ASN A 124 2.36 3.42 -13.14
C ASN A 124 0.98 3.99 -13.52
N ALA A 125 0.00 3.91 -12.61
CA ALA A 125 -1.32 4.51 -12.76
C ALA A 125 -1.35 6.02 -12.39
N ASN A 126 -0.21 6.64 -12.06
CA ASN A 126 -0.10 7.99 -11.51
C ASN A 126 -0.90 8.17 -10.21
N LEU A 127 -0.88 7.18 -9.32
CA LEU A 127 -1.53 7.19 -8.02
C LEU A 127 -0.48 7.10 -6.92
N ASP A 128 -0.83 7.62 -5.75
CA ASP A 128 0.03 7.63 -4.57
C ASP A 128 -0.54 6.74 -3.47
N ILE A 129 0.32 6.25 -2.57
CA ILE A 129 -0.15 5.60 -1.33
C ILE A 129 -0.67 6.65 -0.36
N GLY A 130 -1.83 6.35 0.22
CA GLY A 130 -2.47 7.08 1.30
C GLY A 130 -2.20 6.45 2.66
N LEU A 131 -3.26 6.12 3.38
CA LEU A 131 -3.20 5.48 4.69
C LEU A 131 -2.84 4.00 4.55
N GLU A 132 -1.92 3.56 5.39
CA GLU A 132 -1.57 2.15 5.54
C GLU A 132 -2.12 1.62 6.87
N SER A 133 -2.96 0.59 6.79
CA SER A 133 -3.42 -0.18 7.94
C SER A 133 -2.93 -1.61 7.84
N SER A 134 -2.81 -2.29 8.98
CA SER A 134 -2.25 -3.63 9.05
C SER A 134 -3.10 -4.54 9.93
N VAL A 135 -3.31 -5.79 9.51
CA VAL A 135 -4.03 -6.81 10.28
C VAL A 135 -3.42 -8.19 10.06
N SER A 136 -3.53 -9.07 11.04
CA SER A 136 -3.15 -10.47 10.88
C SER A 136 -4.11 -11.20 9.94
N SER A 137 -3.58 -12.07 9.08
CA SER A 137 -4.38 -12.89 8.16
C SER A 137 -3.88 -14.33 8.12
N PHE A 138 -4.82 -15.28 8.11
CA PHE A 138 -4.52 -16.69 7.84
C PHE A 138 -4.39 -17.02 6.36
N ILE A 139 -4.93 -16.14 5.50
CA ILE A 139 -5.02 -16.35 4.05
C ILE A 139 -3.85 -15.67 3.35
N PHE A 140 -3.57 -14.42 3.70
CA PHE A 140 -2.55 -13.61 3.05
C PHE A 140 -1.23 -13.69 3.80
N LYS A 141 -0.13 -13.92 3.06
CA LYS A 141 1.24 -13.87 3.60
C LYS A 141 1.55 -12.48 4.15
N GLU A 142 2.54 -12.39 5.02
CA GLU A 142 3.05 -11.12 5.52
C GLU A 142 3.42 -10.18 4.36
N ASN A 143 3.18 -8.87 4.53
CA ASN A 143 3.42 -7.81 3.56
C ASN A 143 2.67 -7.98 2.22
N THR A 144 1.49 -8.60 2.27
CA THR A 144 0.57 -8.74 1.12
C THR A 144 -0.65 -7.84 1.32
N ILE A 145 -1.12 -7.18 0.26
CA ILE A 145 -2.32 -6.34 0.29
C ILE A 145 -3.56 -7.23 0.45
N ILE A 146 -4.36 -6.95 1.47
CA ILE A 146 -5.63 -7.61 1.77
C ILE A 146 -6.79 -6.85 1.12
N ALA A 147 -6.76 -5.52 1.21
CA ALA A 147 -7.80 -4.66 0.66
C ALA A 147 -7.23 -3.30 0.27
N GLN A 148 -7.93 -2.64 -0.63
CA GLN A 148 -7.64 -1.31 -1.12
C GLN A 148 -8.88 -0.44 -1.07
N SER A 149 -8.68 0.88 -1.00
CA SER A 149 -9.71 1.87 -1.23
C SER A 149 -9.03 3.06 -1.92
N PRO A 150 -9.45 3.47 -3.13
CA PRO A 150 -10.68 3.09 -3.87
C PRO A 150 -10.72 1.63 -4.41
N LEU A 151 -11.91 1.13 -4.79
CA LEU A 151 -12.08 -0.25 -5.28
C LEU A 151 -11.53 -0.43 -6.70
N PRO A 152 -11.11 -1.65 -7.10
CA PRO A 152 -10.63 -1.91 -8.46
C PRO A 152 -11.63 -1.48 -9.53
N GLY A 153 -11.14 -0.82 -10.58
CA GLY A 153 -11.94 -0.36 -11.73
C GLY A 153 -12.70 0.96 -11.52
N GLU A 154 -12.69 1.52 -10.32
CA GLU A 154 -13.26 2.85 -10.07
C GLU A 154 -12.49 3.94 -10.84
N ASP A 155 -13.21 4.96 -11.31
CA ASP A 155 -12.62 6.14 -11.92
C ASP A 155 -12.15 7.10 -10.83
N ILE A 156 -10.85 7.37 -10.82
CA ILE A 156 -10.23 8.19 -9.78
C ILE A 156 -9.34 9.26 -10.40
N PRO A 157 -9.32 10.49 -9.87
CA PRO A 157 -8.42 11.53 -10.37
C PRO A 157 -6.96 11.08 -10.27
N THR A 158 -6.14 11.40 -11.26
CA THR A 158 -4.69 11.19 -11.18
C THR A 158 -4.10 11.98 -10.01
N GLY A 159 -3.08 11.41 -9.38
CA GLY A 159 -2.49 11.92 -8.13
C GLY A 159 -3.32 11.63 -6.88
N SER A 160 -4.44 10.91 -7.00
CA SER A 160 -5.21 10.49 -5.83
C SER A 160 -4.42 9.52 -4.95
N LYS A 161 -4.72 9.56 -3.65
CA LYS A 161 -4.15 8.66 -2.66
C LYS A 161 -5.01 7.41 -2.51
N VAL A 162 -4.36 6.25 -2.47
CA VAL A 162 -4.98 4.94 -2.27
C VAL A 162 -4.63 4.42 -0.89
N ASN A 163 -5.66 4.17 -0.08
CA ASN A 163 -5.50 3.54 1.21
C ASN A 163 -5.39 2.03 1.04
N ILE A 164 -4.51 1.42 1.82
CA ILE A 164 -4.25 -0.01 1.76
C ILE A 164 -4.36 -0.67 3.13
N LEU A 165 -4.90 -1.88 3.14
CA LEU A 165 -4.85 -2.81 4.26
C LEU A 165 -3.87 -3.92 3.91
N LYS A 166 -2.80 -4.09 4.69
CA LYS A 166 -1.80 -5.14 4.49
C LYS A 166 -1.86 -6.23 5.56
N SER A 167 -1.42 -7.42 5.20
CA SER A 167 -1.30 -8.56 6.09
C SER A 167 -0.01 -8.49 6.89
N THR A 168 -0.09 -8.73 8.20
CA THR A 168 1.07 -9.01 9.07
C THR A 168 1.37 -10.52 9.17
N GLY A 169 0.78 -11.33 8.28
CA GLY A 169 0.84 -12.79 8.35
C GLY A 169 -0.07 -13.37 9.44
N GLN A 170 0.09 -14.67 9.69
CA GLN A 170 -0.67 -15.37 10.72
C GLN A 170 -0.38 -14.80 12.10
N LYS A 171 -1.43 -14.60 12.89
CA LYS A 171 -1.28 -14.16 14.27
C LYS A 171 -0.61 -15.27 15.06
N LYS A 172 0.66 -15.07 15.41
CA LYS A 172 1.36 -15.96 16.35
C LYS A 172 0.77 -15.76 17.74
N PHE A 173 0.36 -16.84 18.37
CA PHE A 173 -0.05 -16.79 19.77
C PHE A 173 1.20 -16.69 20.62
N ASN A 174 1.26 -15.64 21.43
CA ASN A 174 2.32 -15.44 22.39
C ASN A 174 1.86 -15.96 23.75
N PHE A 175 2.74 -16.68 24.43
CA PHE A 175 2.54 -17.20 25.78
C PHE A 175 3.61 -16.61 26.70
N LEU A 176 3.35 -16.56 28.00
CA LEU A 176 4.42 -16.32 28.97
C LEU A 176 5.13 -17.65 29.23
N MET A 177 6.45 -17.65 29.19
CA MET A 177 7.30 -18.79 29.50
C MET A 177 6.99 -19.28 30.91
N PRO A 178 6.47 -20.51 31.09
CA PRO A 178 6.25 -21.06 32.40
C PRO A 178 7.57 -21.25 33.15
N ASP A 179 7.49 -21.32 34.48
CA ASP A 179 8.60 -21.81 35.29
C ASP A 179 8.60 -23.35 35.30
N PHE A 180 9.58 -23.92 34.62
CA PHE A 180 9.84 -25.34 34.53
C PHE A 180 10.99 -25.78 35.44
N THR A 181 11.59 -24.89 36.21
CA THR A 181 12.61 -25.29 37.19
C THR A 181 12.04 -26.30 38.18
N ASN A 182 12.85 -27.28 38.57
CA ASN A 182 12.45 -28.40 39.43
C ASN A 182 11.33 -29.31 38.87
N LYS A 183 10.95 -29.17 37.59
CA LYS A 183 10.04 -30.10 36.91
C LYS A 183 10.81 -31.17 36.14
N ASN A 184 10.19 -32.33 35.96
CA ASN A 184 10.75 -33.40 35.15
C ASN A 184 10.62 -33.07 33.65
N ILE A 185 11.70 -33.26 32.90
CA ILE A 185 11.77 -32.96 31.46
C ILE A 185 10.69 -33.68 30.64
N LYS A 186 10.25 -34.87 31.07
CA LYS A 186 9.20 -35.64 30.39
C LYS A 186 7.84 -34.91 30.42
N ASP A 187 7.46 -34.38 31.58
CA ASP A 187 6.20 -33.65 31.75
C ASP A 187 6.24 -32.30 31.04
N VAL A 188 7.39 -31.62 31.12
CA VAL A 188 7.62 -30.34 30.44
C VAL A 188 7.52 -30.52 28.93
N PHE A 189 8.12 -31.58 28.40
CA PHE A 189 8.04 -31.89 26.98
C PHE A 189 6.60 -32.12 26.52
N ALA A 190 5.80 -32.91 27.27
CA ALA A 190 4.39 -33.12 26.96
C ALA A 190 3.59 -31.79 27.00
N THR A 191 3.93 -30.91 27.93
CA THR A 191 3.33 -29.58 28.06
C THR A 191 3.68 -28.70 26.86
N LEU A 192 4.94 -28.63 26.45
CA LEU A 192 5.39 -27.81 25.31
C LEU A 192 4.75 -28.30 24.00
N LYS A 193 4.69 -29.62 23.80
CA LYS A 193 4.05 -30.23 22.62
C LYS A 193 2.58 -29.80 22.46
N LYS A 194 1.83 -29.66 23.56
CA LYS A 194 0.42 -29.22 23.54
C LYS A 194 0.26 -27.82 22.94
N TYR A 195 1.26 -26.95 23.09
CA TYR A 195 1.25 -25.57 22.60
C TYR A 195 2.07 -25.38 21.32
N ASN A 196 2.44 -26.48 20.65
CA ASN A 196 3.31 -26.46 19.47
C ASN A 196 4.66 -25.75 19.73
N LEU A 197 5.17 -25.90 20.95
CA LEU A 197 6.47 -25.43 21.39
C LEU A 197 7.44 -26.61 21.46
N HIS A 198 8.70 -26.35 21.16
CA HIS A 198 9.70 -27.40 21.04
C HIS A 198 11.02 -27.02 21.72
N ILE A 199 11.68 -28.03 22.28
CA ILE A 199 13.01 -27.88 22.87
C ILE A 199 14.02 -27.82 21.72
N ASN A 200 14.83 -26.78 21.67
CA ASN A 200 15.90 -26.62 20.69
C ASN A 200 17.21 -27.30 21.15
N ASN A 201 17.54 -27.19 22.44
CA ASN A 201 18.77 -27.71 23.01
C ASN A 201 18.55 -28.25 24.43
N LEU A 202 19.25 -29.33 24.76
CA LEU A 202 19.20 -29.95 26.09
C LEU A 202 20.63 -30.19 26.58
N ILE A 203 21.01 -29.53 27.66
CA ILE A 203 22.33 -29.64 28.27
C ILE A 203 22.21 -30.48 29.54
N SER A 204 23.04 -31.52 29.69
CA SER A 204 23.13 -32.27 30.95
C SER A 204 24.10 -31.60 31.90
N ALA A 205 23.73 -31.48 33.18
CA ALA A 205 24.63 -31.06 34.27
C ALA A 205 24.38 -31.94 35.50
N ASP A 206 25.37 -32.04 36.38
CA ASP A 206 25.27 -32.83 37.60
C ASP A 206 24.77 -31.95 38.75
N ASP A 207 23.81 -32.46 39.53
CA ASP A 207 23.35 -31.85 40.79
C ASP A 207 22.98 -32.97 41.78
N GLU A 208 23.61 -32.96 42.96
CA GLU A 208 23.41 -34.01 43.96
C GLU A 208 22.03 -33.95 44.63
N ASN A 209 21.40 -32.77 44.63
CA ASN A 209 20.14 -32.54 45.34
C ASN A 209 18.90 -32.81 44.50
N LEU A 210 19.06 -32.93 43.18
CA LEU A 210 17.96 -33.09 42.24
C LEU A 210 17.91 -34.51 41.68
N GLU A 211 16.74 -34.94 41.22
CA GLU A 211 16.57 -36.24 40.55
C GLU A 211 16.96 -36.15 39.07
N SER A 212 17.36 -37.28 38.47
CA SER A 212 17.65 -37.35 37.04
C SER A 212 16.48 -36.88 36.18
N GLY A 213 16.77 -36.04 35.18
CA GLY A 213 15.77 -35.44 34.30
C GLY A 213 15.07 -34.21 34.88
N THR A 214 15.42 -33.78 36.10
CA THR A 214 14.91 -32.52 36.67
C THR A 214 15.54 -31.32 35.99
N ILE A 215 14.75 -30.31 35.63
CA ILE A 215 15.28 -29.09 35.00
C ILE A 215 15.94 -28.21 36.06
N ILE A 216 17.22 -27.93 35.86
CA ILE A 216 18.06 -27.03 36.66
C ILE A 216 17.89 -25.59 36.18
N LYS A 217 17.95 -25.39 34.86
CA LYS A 217 17.89 -24.07 34.23
C LYS A 217 17.05 -24.13 32.97
N GLN A 218 16.36 -23.02 32.67
CA GLN A 218 15.64 -22.81 31.43
C GLN A 218 16.08 -21.52 30.75
N GLU A 219 15.95 -21.50 29.43
CA GLU A 219 16.16 -20.34 28.57
C GLU A 219 15.08 -20.38 27.47
N PRO A 220 14.25 -19.35 27.26
CA PRO A 220 14.17 -18.12 28.04
C PRO A 220 13.75 -18.31 29.51
N GLN A 221 14.01 -17.30 30.33
CA GLN A 221 13.58 -17.28 31.74
C GLN A 221 12.05 -17.23 31.86
N SER A 222 11.53 -17.66 33.02
CA SER A 222 10.11 -17.57 33.33
C SER A 222 9.58 -16.15 33.15
N GLY A 223 8.36 -16.03 32.61
CA GLY A 223 7.72 -14.75 32.29
C GLY A 223 8.14 -14.12 30.96
N TYR A 224 9.14 -14.66 30.25
CA TYR A 224 9.49 -14.20 28.91
C TYR A 224 8.37 -14.50 27.90
N LEU A 225 8.18 -13.65 26.90
CA LEU A 225 7.16 -13.85 25.88
C LEU A 225 7.65 -14.86 24.82
N ILE A 226 6.98 -15.99 24.67
CA ILE A 226 7.36 -17.09 23.78
C ILE A 226 6.26 -17.41 22.76
N ASN A 227 6.65 -17.99 21.64
CA ASN A 227 5.78 -18.48 20.56
C ASN A 227 6.41 -19.70 19.88
N GLU A 228 5.76 -20.22 18.83
CA GLU A 228 6.19 -21.41 18.07
C GLU A 228 7.62 -21.33 17.47
N ASP A 229 8.17 -20.13 17.26
CA ASP A 229 9.53 -19.95 16.75
C ASP A 229 10.58 -19.78 17.86
N THR A 230 10.14 -19.69 19.12
CA THR A 230 11.04 -19.43 20.23
C THR A 230 11.91 -20.65 20.52
N GLN A 231 13.23 -20.44 20.53
CA GLN A 231 14.19 -21.48 20.87
C GLN A 231 14.23 -21.69 22.38
N ILE A 232 13.62 -22.78 22.85
CA ILE A 232 13.60 -23.15 24.26
C ILE A 232 14.74 -24.11 24.54
N ASN A 233 15.62 -23.77 25.47
CA ASN A 233 16.74 -24.59 25.91
C ASN A 233 16.60 -24.92 27.39
N PHE A 234 16.98 -26.13 27.76
CA PHE A 234 16.99 -26.56 29.16
C PHE A 234 18.35 -27.12 29.56
N THR A 235 18.71 -26.91 30.82
CA THR A 235 19.73 -27.68 31.52
C THR A 235 19.02 -28.66 32.44
N VAL A 236 19.31 -29.95 32.29
CA VAL A 236 18.70 -31.03 33.09
C VAL A 236 19.74 -31.73 33.94
N CYS A 237 19.31 -32.15 35.13
CA CYS A 237 20.10 -32.95 36.05
C CYS A 237 20.33 -34.34 35.46
N LYS A 238 21.59 -34.77 35.43
CA LYS A 238 22.01 -36.13 35.13
C LYS A 238 22.70 -36.69 36.36
N LYS A 239 22.40 -37.94 36.74
CA LYS A 239 23.10 -38.64 37.81
C LYS A 239 24.12 -39.64 37.26
N PRO A 240 25.18 -39.96 38.03
CA PRO A 240 26.12 -41.02 37.67
C PRO A 240 25.43 -42.37 37.42
N ASP A 241 24.35 -42.67 38.14
CA ASP A 241 23.58 -43.91 37.96
C ASP A 241 22.88 -43.99 36.60
N ASP A 242 22.61 -42.87 35.93
CA ASP A 242 22.04 -42.87 34.58
C ASP A 242 22.99 -43.50 33.55
N GLU A 243 24.29 -43.53 33.83
CA GLU A 243 25.27 -44.17 32.96
C GLU A 243 25.16 -45.70 32.96
N LYS A 244 24.59 -46.26 34.03
CA LYS A 244 24.31 -47.70 34.18
C LYS A 244 23.07 -48.13 33.39
N LEU A 245 22.24 -47.18 32.92
CA LEU A 245 21.11 -47.50 32.04
C LEU A 245 21.60 -48.21 30.79
N LYS A 246 20.88 -49.27 30.39
CA LYS A 246 21.19 -50.05 29.19
C LYS A 246 21.16 -49.13 27.97
N LYS A 247 22.28 -49.08 27.24
CA LYS A 247 22.34 -48.44 25.93
C LYS A 247 21.40 -49.18 24.98
N ARG A 248 20.61 -48.43 24.22
CA ARG A 248 19.81 -48.96 23.12
C ARG A 248 20.12 -48.22 21.83
N PHE A 249 20.06 -48.95 20.73
CA PHE A 249 20.17 -48.37 19.40
C PHE A 249 18.76 -48.03 18.91
N ILE A 250 18.55 -46.76 18.55
CA ILE A 250 17.35 -46.33 17.86
C ILE A 250 17.69 -46.11 16.38
N LYS A 251 16.85 -46.66 15.50
CA LYS A 251 16.97 -46.50 14.05
C LYS A 251 15.99 -45.43 13.60
N ILE A 252 16.51 -44.36 13.05
CA ILE A 252 15.75 -43.21 12.58
C ILE A 252 15.70 -43.28 11.06
N SER A 253 14.49 -43.37 10.50
CA SER A 253 14.27 -43.36 9.05
C SER A 253 13.34 -42.22 8.70
N TYR A 254 13.80 -41.33 7.82
CA TYR A 254 13.05 -40.15 7.39
C TYR A 254 13.22 -39.96 5.89
N LYS A 255 12.10 -39.76 5.19
CA LYS A 255 12.08 -39.46 3.76
C LYS A 255 11.68 -38.00 3.59
N TYR A 256 12.48 -37.23 2.88
CA TYR A 256 12.17 -35.83 2.60
C TYR A 256 11.34 -35.73 1.32
N GLU A 257 10.05 -35.43 1.41
CA GLU A 257 9.10 -35.51 0.28
C GLU A 257 8.77 -34.16 -0.37
N ASN A 258 9.43 -33.07 0.04
CA ASN A 258 9.19 -31.75 -0.54
C ASN A 258 9.84 -31.60 -1.93
N GLU A 259 9.31 -30.65 -2.72
CA GLU A 259 9.72 -30.40 -4.11
C GLU A 259 11.11 -29.75 -4.26
N ASN A 260 11.55 -28.99 -3.25
CA ASN A 260 12.81 -28.24 -3.29
C ASN A 260 13.79 -28.77 -2.25
N SER A 261 15.09 -28.70 -2.54
CA SER A 261 16.13 -29.03 -1.58
C SER A 261 16.08 -28.08 -0.39
N ALA A 262 16.30 -28.59 0.83
CA ALA A 262 16.32 -27.78 2.04
C ALA A 262 17.31 -28.30 3.07
N LEU A 263 17.72 -27.44 4.00
CA LEU A 263 18.58 -27.82 5.13
C LEU A 263 17.76 -28.65 6.13
N ILE A 264 18.07 -29.93 6.23
CA ILE A 264 17.46 -30.83 7.21
C ILE A 264 18.39 -31.01 8.40
N LYS A 265 17.85 -30.76 9.60
CA LYS A 265 18.55 -30.98 10.87
C LYS A 265 17.81 -32.02 11.69
N ILE A 266 18.49 -33.08 12.10
CA ILE A 266 17.93 -34.14 12.96
C ILE A 266 18.66 -34.13 14.29
N ILE A 267 17.91 -33.90 15.36
CA ILE A 267 18.41 -33.81 16.73
C ILE A 267 17.80 -34.94 17.56
N VAL A 268 18.61 -35.59 18.38
CA VAL A 268 18.17 -36.50 19.44
C VAL A 268 18.29 -35.78 20.77
N LEU A 269 17.24 -35.80 21.57
CA LEU A 269 17.20 -35.28 22.94
C LEU A 269 17.08 -36.48 23.90
N SER A 270 17.96 -36.57 24.88
CA SER A 270 17.93 -37.61 25.91
C SER A 270 18.45 -37.07 27.25
N LEU A 271 18.43 -37.87 28.32
CA LEU A 271 19.07 -37.51 29.60
C LEU A 271 20.57 -37.22 29.48
N SER A 272 21.22 -37.73 28.42
CA SER A 272 22.63 -37.42 28.13
C SER A 272 22.83 -36.07 27.42
N GLY A 273 21.77 -35.30 27.25
CA GLY A 273 21.74 -34.05 26.49
C GLY A 273 21.24 -34.24 25.06
N SER A 274 21.40 -33.19 24.25
CA SER A 274 21.04 -33.18 22.84
C SER A 274 22.23 -33.46 21.93
N GLU A 275 22.01 -34.27 20.89
CA GLU A 275 23.00 -34.61 19.87
C GLU A 275 22.42 -34.33 18.48
N ILE A 276 23.18 -33.64 17.64
CA ILE A 276 22.80 -33.43 16.24
C ILE A 276 23.36 -34.59 15.42
N LEU A 277 22.47 -35.41 14.86
CA LEU A 277 22.86 -36.56 14.04
C LEU A 277 23.03 -36.23 12.56
N TYR A 278 22.31 -35.20 12.10
CA TYR A 278 22.28 -34.81 10.70
C TYR A 278 22.01 -33.32 10.60
N ASN A 279 22.73 -32.62 9.71
CA ASN A 279 22.59 -31.19 9.47
C ASN A 279 23.13 -30.83 8.08
N GLU A 280 22.41 -31.21 7.04
CA GLU A 280 22.86 -31.06 5.64
C GLU A 280 21.70 -30.68 4.72
N ILE A 281 22.02 -30.16 3.54
CA ILE A 281 21.02 -29.91 2.49
C ILE A 281 20.59 -31.24 1.89
N THR A 282 19.31 -31.55 1.99
CA THR A 282 18.70 -32.80 1.51
C THR A 282 17.92 -32.57 0.22
N GLN A 283 18.07 -33.47 -0.74
CA GLN A 283 17.37 -33.41 -2.02
C GLN A 283 15.96 -33.99 -1.94
N PRO A 284 15.03 -33.54 -2.81
CA PRO A 284 13.69 -34.13 -2.92
C PRO A 284 13.70 -35.65 -3.01
N ASN A 285 12.80 -36.29 -2.28
CA ASN A 285 12.63 -37.75 -2.17
C ASN A 285 13.83 -38.53 -1.59
N GLN A 286 14.85 -37.86 -1.06
CA GLN A 286 15.99 -38.52 -0.45
C GLN A 286 15.58 -39.22 0.87
N GLN A 287 16.03 -40.47 1.03
CA GLN A 287 15.88 -41.23 2.27
C GLN A 287 17.09 -41.00 3.18
N ILE A 288 16.83 -40.60 4.41
CA ILE A 288 17.82 -40.44 5.48
C ILE A 288 17.63 -41.59 6.47
N ASN A 289 18.70 -42.36 6.69
CA ASN A 289 18.73 -43.45 7.66
C ASN A 289 19.88 -43.21 8.64
N LEU A 290 19.55 -43.02 9.91
CA LEU A 290 20.50 -42.72 10.97
C LEU A 290 20.32 -43.72 12.11
N ASN A 291 21.39 -43.93 12.86
CA ASN A 291 21.36 -44.68 14.10
C ASN A 291 21.85 -43.78 15.22
N ALA A 292 21.19 -43.82 16.36
CA ALA A 292 21.66 -43.17 17.58
C ALA A 292 21.68 -44.14 18.74
N THR A 293 22.61 -43.92 19.66
CA THR A 293 22.70 -44.69 20.89
C THR A 293 22.18 -43.84 22.02
N VAL A 294 21.07 -44.25 22.63
CA VAL A 294 20.42 -43.50 23.69
C VAL A 294 20.34 -44.32 24.98
N ARG A 295 20.24 -43.61 26.10
CA ARG A 295 19.96 -44.17 27.43
C ARG A 295 18.67 -43.54 27.95
N GLY A 296 17.74 -44.37 28.42
CA GLY A 296 16.42 -43.89 28.83
C GLY A 296 15.56 -43.40 27.67
N ASP A 297 14.51 -42.66 28.01
CA ASP A 297 13.63 -41.99 27.06
C ASP A 297 14.43 -41.04 26.15
N ALA A 298 14.08 -41.04 24.86
CA ALA A 298 14.70 -40.17 23.88
C ALA A 298 13.65 -39.63 22.92
N ILE A 299 13.87 -38.41 22.45
CA ILE A 299 13.02 -37.76 21.47
C ILE A 299 13.88 -37.39 20.27
N VAL A 300 13.38 -37.67 19.08
CA VAL A 300 14.00 -37.26 17.82
C VAL A 300 13.16 -36.15 17.22
N GLN A 301 13.81 -35.03 16.92
CA GLN A 301 13.21 -33.89 16.25
C GLN A 301 13.88 -33.68 14.89
N ILE A 302 13.05 -33.48 13.88
CA ILE A 302 13.46 -33.29 12.48
C ILE A 302 13.02 -31.90 12.06
N TYR A 303 13.96 -31.06 11.68
CA TYR A 303 13.75 -29.67 11.29
C TYR A 303 14.07 -29.44 9.82
N GLU A 304 13.34 -28.52 9.19
CA GLU A 304 13.66 -27.90 7.91
C GLU A 304 13.97 -26.42 8.17
N GLY A 305 15.24 -26.04 8.05
CA GLY A 305 15.74 -24.76 8.56
C GLY A 305 15.47 -24.64 10.07
N THR A 306 14.59 -23.73 10.48
CA THR A 306 14.16 -23.54 11.87
C THR A 306 12.83 -24.19 12.21
N LYS A 307 12.09 -24.69 11.20
CA LYS A 307 10.75 -25.23 11.38
C LYS A 307 10.80 -26.70 11.73
N LEU A 308 10.15 -27.11 12.83
CA LEU A 308 9.99 -28.52 13.15
C LEU A 308 9.03 -29.19 12.15
N LEU A 309 9.48 -30.25 11.49
CA LEU A 309 8.66 -31.07 10.59
C LEU A 309 8.06 -32.28 11.29
N LYS A 310 8.86 -32.97 12.11
CA LYS A 310 8.46 -34.22 12.73
C LYS A 310 9.13 -34.42 14.08
N GLN A 311 8.38 -35.02 15.00
CA GLN A 311 8.85 -35.44 16.30
C GLN A 311 8.51 -36.91 16.52
N ILE A 312 9.48 -37.68 17.00
CA ILE A 312 9.35 -39.12 17.24
C ILE A 312 9.82 -39.42 18.66
N GLU A 313 8.96 -40.04 19.46
CA GLU A 313 9.26 -40.42 20.84
C GLU A 313 9.71 -41.88 20.89
N TYR A 314 10.82 -42.12 21.57
CA TYR A 314 11.33 -43.44 21.90
C TYR A 314 11.27 -43.56 23.42
N ASN A 315 10.28 -44.29 23.93
CA ASN A 315 10.13 -44.52 25.37
C ASN A 315 10.81 -45.84 25.77
N LEU A 316 11.48 -45.88 26.92
CA LEU A 316 12.20 -47.03 27.46
C LEU A 316 11.39 -47.71 28.56
#